data_AF-A0A846UP76-F1
#
_entry.id   AF-A0A846UP76-F1
#
_cell.length_a   1.000
_cell.length_b   1.000
_cell.length_c   1.000
_cell.angle_alpha   90.00
_cell.angle_beta   90.00
_cell.angle_gamma   90.00
#
_symmetry.space_group_name_H-M   'P 1'
#
loop_
_entity.id
_entity.type
_entity.pdbx_description
1 polymer ?
#
loop_
_entity_poly.entity_id
_entity_poly.type
_entity_poly.pdbx_seq_one_letter_code
_entity_poly.pdbx_strand_id
1 'polypeptide(L)'
;MHLKSAVTGFCLLFAVWAADAQAQELGCPNLQVAVDSVAFPEEAIKLGISEGNAVVAFTVGADGEVVGKEVKSATQPIFGEAALAIVSRLRCDKHSLSWQAQLPVDFRLRDAPSPALAEKLVCEEPAAGKFDFVRDAVRLGVTRGRVVVEFNSDADGRATDVVILESTHELFSKYALRFAKRLSCTPIGHKFRIPLSFSIT
;
A
#
# COMPACT_ATOMS: atom_id res chain seq x y z
N MET A 1 6.49 -46.85 -46.31
CA MET A 1 6.81 -45.43 -46.54
C MET A 1 5.95 -44.62 -45.57
N HIS A 2 6.42 -44.42 -44.34
CA HIS A 2 7.25 -43.31 -43.84
C HIS A 2 6.52 -41.97 -43.63
N LEU A 3 6.42 -41.63 -42.34
CA LEU A 3 6.13 -40.38 -41.63
C LEU A 3 6.58 -39.06 -42.29
N LYS A 4 5.88 -37.96 -41.95
CA LYS A 4 6.36 -36.76 -41.19
C LYS A 4 5.19 -35.75 -41.06
N SER A 5 4.64 -35.51 -39.86
CA SER A 5 5.04 -34.49 -38.85
C SER A 5 5.29 -33.07 -39.40
N ALA A 6 4.45 -32.11 -38.97
CA ALA A 6 4.85 -30.72 -38.75
C ALA A 6 3.94 -30.09 -37.67
N VAL A 7 4.49 -30.04 -36.47
CA VAL A 7 4.03 -29.28 -35.30
C VAL A 7 4.18 -27.79 -35.59
N THR A 8 3.12 -27.02 -35.39
CA THR A 8 3.16 -25.55 -35.31
C THR A 8 2.28 -25.21 -34.10
N GLY A 9 2.77 -24.88 -32.90
CA GLY A 9 3.96 -24.07 -32.62
C GLY A 9 3.64 -22.58 -32.69
N PHE A 10 2.45 -22.15 -32.24
CA PHE A 10 2.08 -20.73 -32.24
C PHE A 10 2.32 -20.09 -30.86
N CYS A 11 3.47 -19.44 -30.80
CA CYS A 11 3.84 -18.27 -30.00
C CYS A 11 2.99 -17.93 -28.76
N LEU A 12 3.59 -18.18 -27.60
CA LEU A 12 3.44 -17.37 -26.37
C LEU A 12 3.96 -15.95 -26.62
N LEU A 13 3.07 -15.02 -26.96
CA LEU A 13 3.23 -13.56 -26.88
C LEU A 13 1.81 -13.05 -26.58
N PHE A 14 1.44 -12.40 -25.48
CA PHE A 14 2.08 -11.31 -24.75
C PHE A 14 1.66 -11.39 -23.27
N ALA A 15 2.63 -11.42 -22.37
CA ALA A 15 2.41 -11.15 -20.95
C ALA A 15 2.86 -9.72 -20.65
N VAL A 16 2.02 -8.73 -20.94
CA VAL A 16 2.21 -7.37 -20.40
C VAL A 16 0.81 -6.72 -20.25
N TRP A 17 0.58 -6.06 -19.11
CA TRP A 17 -0.59 -5.26 -18.69
C TRP A 17 -1.76 -6.01 -18.03
N ALA A 18 -1.55 -6.48 -16.80
CA ALA A 18 -2.62 -7.10 -16.00
C ALA A 18 -3.51 -6.08 -15.24
N ALA A 19 -3.04 -4.87 -14.97
CA ALA A 19 -3.77 -3.92 -14.11
C ALA A 19 -4.83 -3.10 -14.87
N ASP A 20 -4.47 -2.51 -16.02
CA ASP A 20 -5.41 -1.73 -16.84
C ASP A 20 -6.54 -2.59 -17.43
N ALA A 21 -6.27 -3.87 -17.71
CA ALA A 21 -7.27 -4.82 -18.17
C ALA A 21 -8.35 -5.08 -17.10
N GLN A 22 -7.95 -5.24 -15.83
CA GLN A 22 -8.89 -5.54 -14.74
C GLN A 22 -9.80 -4.36 -14.39
N ALA A 23 -9.30 -3.12 -14.46
CA ALA A 23 -10.10 -1.92 -14.19
C ALA A 23 -11.19 -1.71 -15.27
N GLN A 24 -10.84 -1.93 -16.54
CA GLN A 24 -11.77 -1.85 -17.67
C GLN A 24 -12.83 -2.97 -17.62
N GLU A 25 -12.43 -4.16 -17.16
CA GLU A 25 -13.30 -5.34 -17.06
C GLU A 25 -14.27 -5.25 -15.87
N LEU A 26 -13.89 -4.57 -14.79
CA LEU A 26 -14.73 -4.37 -13.61
C LEU A 26 -15.66 -3.15 -13.72
N GLY A 27 -15.40 -2.21 -14.64
CA GLY A 27 -16.18 -0.98 -14.77
C GLY A 27 -16.01 -0.01 -13.60
N CYS A 28 -14.85 -0.06 -12.93
CA CYS A 28 -14.57 0.76 -11.74
C CYS A 28 -13.33 1.63 -11.98
N PRO A 29 -13.48 2.90 -12.42
CA PRO A 29 -12.36 3.74 -12.81
C PRO A 29 -11.37 4.05 -11.68
N ASN A 30 -11.79 3.93 -10.41
CA ASN A 30 -10.93 4.15 -9.26
C ASN A 30 -10.28 2.87 -8.70
N LEU A 31 -10.36 1.73 -9.40
CA LEU A 31 -9.85 0.44 -8.91
C LEU A 31 -8.41 0.53 -8.43
N GLN A 32 -7.51 1.05 -9.27
CA GLN A 32 -6.09 1.15 -8.94
C GLN A 32 -5.86 2.00 -7.68
N VAL A 33 -6.56 3.13 -7.58
CA VAL A 33 -6.48 4.01 -6.39
C VAL A 33 -7.00 3.30 -5.14
N ALA A 34 -8.07 2.51 -5.26
CA ALA A 34 -8.61 1.75 -4.15
C ALA A 34 -7.63 0.66 -3.68
N VAL A 35 -7.00 -0.06 -4.62
CA VAL A 35 -5.95 -1.05 -4.32
C VAL A 35 -4.76 -0.40 -3.64
N ASP A 36 -4.22 0.67 -4.23
CA ASP A 36 -3.02 1.35 -3.70
C ASP A 36 -3.26 2.05 -2.36
N SER A 37 -4.53 2.31 -2.00
CA SER A 37 -4.90 2.95 -0.74
C SER A 37 -4.91 2.03 0.48
N VAL A 38 -4.76 0.72 0.27
CA VAL A 38 -4.75 -0.27 1.36
C VAL A 38 -3.32 -0.69 1.64
N ALA A 39 -2.84 -0.35 2.84
CA ALA A 39 -1.54 -0.78 3.30
C ALA A 39 -1.51 -2.29 3.57
N PHE A 40 -0.31 -2.88 3.45
CA PHE A 40 -0.09 -4.27 3.83
C PHE A 40 -0.47 -4.52 5.30
N PRO A 41 -1.25 -5.58 5.63
CA PRO A 41 -1.76 -5.80 7.00
C PRO A 41 -0.66 -5.93 8.06
N GLU A 42 -0.79 -5.23 9.18
CA GLU A 42 0.21 -5.22 10.26
C GLU A 42 0.38 -6.59 10.91
N GLU A 43 -0.69 -7.34 11.13
CA GLU A 43 -0.61 -8.63 11.77
C GLU A 43 0.07 -9.65 10.85
N ALA A 44 -0.03 -9.48 9.53
CA ALA A 44 0.76 -10.27 8.58
C ALA A 44 2.27 -10.00 8.75
N ILE A 45 2.66 -8.74 9.00
CA ILE A 45 4.04 -8.37 9.33
C ILE A 45 4.49 -9.00 10.64
N LYS A 46 3.67 -8.91 11.69
CA LYS A 46 3.96 -9.48 13.02
C LYS A 46 4.14 -11.01 12.96
N LEU A 47 3.44 -11.66 12.03
CA LEU A 47 3.51 -13.10 11.77
C LEU A 47 4.61 -13.48 10.75
N GLY A 48 5.39 -12.53 10.23
CA GLY A 48 6.48 -12.78 9.28
C GLY A 48 6.02 -13.17 7.88
N ILE A 49 4.77 -12.86 7.52
CA ILE A 49 4.18 -13.17 6.22
C ILE A 49 4.47 -12.01 5.27
N SER A 50 5.21 -12.28 4.20
CA SER A 50 5.61 -11.26 3.23
C SER A 50 4.70 -11.15 2.01
N GLU A 51 3.76 -12.09 1.83
CA GLU A 51 2.86 -12.12 0.69
C GLU A 51 1.57 -12.88 0.98
N GLY A 52 0.53 -12.60 0.21
CA GLY A 52 -0.73 -13.32 0.26
C GLY A 52 -1.64 -12.90 -0.89
N ASN A 53 -2.72 -13.64 -1.09
CA ASN A 53 -3.72 -13.28 -2.08
C ASN A 53 -5.12 -13.49 -1.53
N ALA A 54 -6.07 -12.73 -2.05
CA ALA A 54 -7.49 -12.87 -1.75
C ALA A 54 -8.34 -12.62 -2.98
N VAL A 55 -9.51 -13.26 -3.05
CA VAL A 55 -10.50 -13.04 -4.10
C VAL A 55 -11.80 -12.63 -3.43
N VAL A 56 -12.31 -11.47 -3.81
CA VAL A 56 -13.59 -10.94 -3.30
C VAL A 56 -14.60 -10.92 -4.44
N ALA A 57 -15.75 -11.56 -4.24
CA ALA A 57 -16.90 -11.41 -5.11
C ALA A 57 -17.82 -10.30 -4.61
N PHE A 58 -18.44 -9.57 -5.52
CA PHE A 58 -19.43 -8.54 -5.21
C PHE A 58 -20.37 -8.33 -6.39
N THR A 59 -21.44 -7.58 -6.16
CA THR A 59 -22.38 -7.14 -7.19
C THR A 59 -22.24 -5.65 -7.40
N VAL A 60 -22.13 -5.21 -8.65
CA VAL A 60 -22.24 -3.81 -9.02
C VAL A 60 -23.68 -3.56 -9.48
N GLY A 61 -24.38 -2.66 -8.80
CA GLY A 61 -25.72 -2.21 -9.13
C GLY A 61 -25.74 -1.39 -10.41
N ALA A 62 -26.92 -1.24 -11.02
CA ALA A 62 -27.10 -0.40 -12.22
C ALA A 62 -26.72 1.08 -11.98
N ASP A 63 -26.79 1.52 -10.72
CA ASP A 63 -26.39 2.86 -10.27
C ASP A 63 -24.90 2.99 -9.90
N GLY A 64 -24.12 1.93 -10.08
CA GLY A 64 -22.69 1.87 -9.74
C GLY A 64 -22.41 1.55 -8.27
N GLU A 65 -23.44 1.23 -7.47
CA GLU A 65 -23.27 0.84 -6.07
C GLU A 65 -22.66 -0.57 -5.95
N VAL A 66 -21.70 -0.75 -5.05
CA VAL A 66 -21.07 -2.06 -4.78
C VAL A 66 -21.68 -2.70 -3.53
N VAL A 67 -22.41 -3.80 -3.73
CA VAL A 67 -23.13 -4.54 -2.69
C VAL A 67 -22.76 -6.03 -2.68
N GLY A 68 -23.21 -6.76 -1.65
CA GLY A 68 -23.06 -8.23 -1.60
C GLY A 68 -21.61 -8.73 -1.61
N LYS A 69 -20.73 -8.03 -0.89
CA LYS A 69 -19.28 -8.31 -0.85
C LYS A 69 -19.00 -9.58 -0.05
N GLU A 70 -18.27 -10.51 -0.62
CA GLU A 70 -17.97 -11.81 -0.01
C GLU A 70 -16.55 -12.26 -0.39
N VAL A 71 -15.76 -12.69 0.60
CA VAL A 71 -14.45 -13.30 0.35
C VAL A 71 -14.66 -14.73 -0.15
N LYS A 72 -14.25 -15.01 -1.39
CA LYS A 72 -14.32 -16.35 -1.99
C LYS A 72 -13.12 -17.21 -1.65
N SER A 73 -11.94 -16.60 -1.57
CA SER A 73 -10.73 -17.26 -1.14
C SER A 73 -9.76 -16.24 -0.55
N ALA A 74 -8.93 -16.70 0.37
CA ALA A 74 -7.78 -15.94 0.86
C ALA A 74 -6.72 -16.90 1.38
N THR A 75 -5.44 -16.58 1.17
CA THR A 75 -4.34 -17.35 1.77
C THR A 75 -4.39 -17.32 3.28
N GLN A 76 -4.80 -16.19 3.84
CA GLN A 76 -5.11 -16.02 5.26
C GLN A 76 -6.31 -15.08 5.43
N PRO A 77 -7.10 -15.23 6.51
CA PRO A 77 -8.27 -14.39 6.76
C PRO A 77 -7.97 -12.89 6.67
N ILE A 78 -6.78 -12.46 7.10
CA ILE A 78 -6.39 -11.06 7.12
C ILE A 78 -6.30 -10.41 5.74
N PHE A 79 -5.91 -11.19 4.73
CA PHE A 79 -5.87 -10.69 3.34
C PHE A 79 -7.29 -10.59 2.76
N GLY A 80 -8.22 -11.43 3.23
CA GLY A 80 -9.64 -11.31 2.89
C GLY A 80 -10.24 -10.02 3.44
N GLU A 81 -9.96 -9.68 4.69
CA GLU A 81 -10.39 -8.41 5.31
C GLU A 81 -9.81 -7.19 4.59
N ALA A 82 -8.51 -7.23 4.27
CA ALA A 82 -7.86 -6.18 3.50
C ALA A 82 -8.47 -6.00 2.10
N ALA A 83 -8.77 -7.11 1.41
CA ALA A 83 -9.41 -7.06 0.10
C ALA A 83 -10.86 -6.54 0.16
N LEU A 84 -11.63 -6.86 1.22
CA LEU A 84 -12.95 -6.28 1.45
C LEU A 84 -12.88 -4.76 1.65
N ALA A 85 -11.82 -4.25 2.29
CA ALA A 85 -11.60 -2.82 2.45
C ALA A 85 -11.36 -2.12 1.09
N ILE A 86 -10.63 -2.76 0.17
CA ILE A 86 -10.45 -2.28 -1.21
C ILE A 86 -11.80 -2.19 -1.91
N VAL A 87 -12.56 -3.30 -1.96
CA VAL A 87 -13.87 -3.37 -2.64
C VAL A 87 -14.86 -2.35 -2.08
N SER A 88 -14.77 -2.04 -0.78
CA SER A 88 -15.63 -1.04 -0.13
C SER A 88 -15.36 0.40 -0.54
N ARG A 89 -14.19 0.68 -1.13
CA ARG A 89 -13.79 2.00 -1.64
C ARG A 89 -14.04 2.15 -3.14
N LEU A 90 -14.46 1.08 -3.83
CA LEU A 90 -14.73 1.14 -5.26
C LEU A 90 -15.89 2.09 -5.57
N ARG A 91 -15.72 2.80 -6.68
CA ARG A 91 -16.70 3.65 -7.34
C ARG A 91 -16.75 3.17 -8.77
N CYS A 92 -17.86 2.53 -9.11
CA CYS A 92 -18.05 1.96 -10.43
C CYS A 92 -19.00 2.83 -11.25
N ASP A 93 -18.82 2.76 -12.56
CA ASP A 93 -19.66 3.49 -13.49
C ASP A 93 -21.08 2.93 -13.46
N LYS A 94 -22.04 3.74 -13.92
CA LYS A 94 -23.43 3.31 -14.05
C LYS A 94 -23.59 2.48 -15.31
N HIS A 95 -24.35 1.39 -15.22
CA HIS A 95 -24.70 0.56 -16.36
C HIS A 95 -26.19 0.25 -16.37
N SER A 96 -26.69 -0.27 -17.49
CA SER A 96 -28.11 -0.59 -17.66
C SER A 96 -28.59 -1.77 -16.80
N LEU A 97 -27.68 -2.63 -16.36
CA LEU A 97 -27.97 -3.84 -15.60
C LEU A 97 -26.95 -3.98 -14.46
N SER A 98 -27.34 -4.66 -13.39
CA SER A 98 -26.41 -5.11 -12.36
C SER A 98 -25.63 -6.34 -12.84
N TRP A 99 -24.38 -6.48 -12.43
CA TRP A 99 -23.56 -7.65 -12.75
C TRP A 99 -22.74 -8.10 -11.55
N GLN A 100 -22.34 -9.37 -11.55
CA GLN A 100 -21.44 -9.94 -10.57
C GLN A 100 -20.00 -9.79 -11.04
N ALA A 101 -19.13 -9.39 -10.12
CA ALA A 101 -17.72 -9.18 -10.35
C ALA A 101 -16.89 -9.92 -9.31
N GLN A 102 -15.66 -10.26 -9.67
CA GLN A 102 -14.66 -10.81 -8.76
C GLN A 102 -13.37 -9.99 -8.90
N LEU A 103 -12.83 -9.57 -7.76
CA LEU A 103 -11.55 -8.88 -7.69
C LEU A 103 -10.51 -9.80 -7.04
N PRO A 104 -9.55 -10.35 -7.81
CA PRO A 104 -8.35 -10.91 -7.25
C PRO A 104 -7.42 -9.79 -6.79
N VAL A 105 -6.87 -9.92 -5.57
CA VAL A 105 -5.90 -9.00 -4.98
C VAL A 105 -4.69 -9.79 -4.53
N ASP A 106 -3.52 -9.42 -5.03
CA ASP A 106 -2.23 -9.91 -4.56
C ASP A 106 -1.61 -8.86 -3.63
N PHE A 107 -1.20 -9.31 -2.44
CA PHE A 107 -0.52 -8.49 -1.44
C PHE A 107 0.94 -8.92 -1.36
N ARG A 108 1.86 -7.94 -1.42
CA ARG A 108 3.28 -8.14 -1.17
C ARG A 108 3.77 -7.09 -0.20
N LEU A 109 4.69 -7.47 0.68
CA LEU A 109 5.29 -6.59 1.70
C LEU A 109 6.15 -5.43 1.11
N ARG A 110 6.15 -5.26 -0.22
CA ARG A 110 6.71 -4.10 -0.92
C ARG A 110 5.67 -3.11 -1.42
N ASP A 111 4.38 -3.43 -1.26
CA ASP A 111 3.25 -2.60 -1.66
C ASP A 111 3.00 -1.54 -0.58
N ALA A 112 4.02 -0.73 -0.32
CA ALA A 112 3.77 0.65 0.09
C ALA A 112 2.91 1.31 -1.00
N PRO A 113 2.04 2.28 -0.67
CA PRO A 113 1.22 2.97 -1.67
C PRO A 113 2.11 3.40 -2.85
N SER A 114 1.62 3.11 -4.07
CA SER A 114 2.30 3.37 -5.34
C SER A 114 3.05 4.71 -5.36
N PRO A 115 4.24 4.81 -5.98
CA PRO A 115 4.95 6.08 -6.15
C PRO A 115 4.10 7.20 -6.77
N ALA A 116 3.04 6.87 -7.51
CA ALA A 116 2.09 7.85 -8.04
C ALA A 116 1.21 8.52 -6.96
N LEU A 117 0.98 7.85 -5.83
CA LEU A 117 0.43 8.44 -4.60
C LEU A 117 1.53 9.12 -3.77
N ALA A 118 2.77 8.59 -3.81
CA ALA A 118 3.93 9.23 -3.17
C ALA A 118 4.27 10.60 -3.79
N GLU A 119 3.98 10.80 -5.09
CA GLU A 119 4.24 12.06 -5.81
C GLU A 119 3.29 13.21 -5.41
N LYS A 120 2.16 12.90 -4.73
CA LYS A 120 1.27 13.89 -4.09
C LYS A 120 1.39 13.94 -2.57
N LEU A 121 2.23 13.09 -2.00
CA LEU A 121 2.42 12.97 -0.56
C LEU A 121 3.51 13.95 -0.13
N VAL A 122 3.09 15.14 0.27
CA VAL A 122 4.02 16.17 0.77
C VAL A 122 3.88 16.19 2.29
N CYS A 123 4.94 15.75 2.98
CA CYS A 123 5.12 15.97 4.40
C CYS A 123 6.22 17.01 4.57
N GLU A 124 5.85 18.21 5.02
CA GLU A 124 6.80 19.29 5.27
C GLU A 124 7.24 19.27 6.74
N GLU A 125 8.55 19.42 6.98
CA GLU A 125 9.07 19.72 8.31
C GLU A 125 9.06 21.24 8.55
N PRO A 126 8.61 21.71 9.73
CA PRO A 126 8.87 23.08 10.15
C PRO A 126 10.39 23.27 10.37
N ALA A 127 10.91 24.42 9.97
CA ALA A 127 12.33 24.75 9.82
C ALA A 127 13.23 24.69 11.09
N ALA A 128 12.83 24.02 12.17
CA ALA A 128 13.52 24.08 13.46
C ALA A 128 14.28 22.79 13.81
N GLY A 129 15.62 22.87 13.74
CA GLY A 129 16.53 22.17 14.67
C GLY A 129 17.06 20.80 14.25
N LYS A 130 18.20 20.79 13.52
CA LYS A 130 18.98 19.61 13.13
C LYS A 130 20.16 19.30 14.09
N PHE A 131 20.40 20.14 15.10
CA PHE A 131 21.67 20.20 15.84
C PHE A 131 21.83 19.16 16.97
N ASP A 132 20.76 18.72 17.63
CA ASP A 132 20.87 17.79 18.78
C ASP A 132 21.29 16.37 18.36
N PHE A 133 20.74 15.90 17.24
CA PHE A 133 20.94 14.56 16.69
C PHE A 133 22.42 14.21 16.45
N VAL A 134 23.14 15.14 15.83
CA VAL A 134 24.53 14.93 15.41
C VAL A 134 25.44 14.73 16.63
N ARG A 135 25.20 15.45 17.73
CA ARG A 135 26.06 15.38 18.93
C ARG A 135 25.94 14.04 19.65
N ASP A 136 24.72 13.55 19.85
CA ASP A 136 24.49 12.28 20.54
C ASP A 136 25.01 11.09 19.73
N ALA A 137 24.81 11.13 18.41
CA ALA A 137 25.19 10.03 17.52
C ALA A 137 26.72 9.95 17.35
N VAL A 138 27.44 11.07 17.29
CA VAL A 138 28.92 11.10 17.33
C VAL A 138 29.47 10.52 18.64
N ARG A 139 28.87 10.86 19.79
CA ARG A 139 29.30 10.35 21.11
C ARG A 139 29.19 8.83 21.22
N LEU A 140 28.18 8.26 20.57
CA LEU A 140 27.91 6.81 20.58
C LEU A 140 28.57 6.06 19.40
N GLY A 141 29.31 6.76 18.52
CA GLY A 141 29.95 6.14 17.35
C GLY A 141 28.97 5.65 16.29
N VAL A 142 27.72 6.10 16.32
CA VAL A 142 26.66 5.66 15.39
C VAL A 142 26.57 6.66 14.25
N THR A 143 27.07 6.29 13.07
CA THR A 143 27.20 7.22 11.93
C THR A 143 26.06 7.12 10.92
N ARG A 144 25.32 6.02 10.92
CA ARG A 144 24.20 5.77 9.99
C ARG A 144 23.08 4.99 10.66
N GLY A 145 21.87 5.18 10.16
CA GLY A 145 20.75 4.32 10.52
C GLY A 145 19.51 4.56 9.71
N ARG A 146 18.54 3.68 9.92
CA ARG A 146 17.24 3.70 9.27
C ARG A 146 16.15 3.50 10.31
N VAL A 147 15.07 4.26 10.17
CA VAL A 147 13.86 4.09 10.96
C VAL A 147 12.66 4.11 10.04
N VAL A 148 11.71 3.23 10.26
CA VAL A 148 10.43 3.24 9.58
C VAL A 148 9.38 3.71 10.59
N VAL A 149 8.81 4.88 10.33
CA VAL A 149 7.77 5.47 11.17
C VAL A 149 6.43 5.29 10.49
N GLU A 150 5.41 4.99 11.28
CA GLU A 150 4.03 4.97 10.85
C GLU A 150 3.19 5.91 11.71
N PHE A 151 2.25 6.63 11.10
CA PHE A 151 1.36 7.56 11.80
C PHE A 151 0.11 7.85 10.98
N ASN A 152 -0.94 8.36 11.61
CA ASN A 152 -2.12 8.93 10.94
C ASN A 152 -1.96 10.45 10.82
N SER A 153 -2.53 11.10 9.80
CA SER A 153 -2.68 12.56 9.81
C SER A 153 -4.05 12.97 10.32
N ASP A 154 -4.09 13.93 11.24
CA ASP A 154 -5.35 14.53 11.70
C ASP A 154 -5.91 15.53 10.69
N ALA A 155 -7.02 16.20 11.05
CA ALA A 155 -7.68 17.20 10.21
C ALA A 155 -6.79 18.42 9.89
N ASP A 156 -5.77 18.68 10.70
CA ASP A 156 -4.79 19.75 10.51
C ASP A 156 -3.53 19.23 9.77
N GLY A 157 -3.53 17.96 9.35
CA GLY A 157 -2.41 17.29 8.70
C GLY A 157 -1.28 16.87 9.66
N ARG A 158 -1.47 16.98 10.97
CA ARG A 158 -0.43 16.64 11.95
C ARG A 158 -0.40 15.14 12.20
N ALA A 159 0.80 14.62 12.45
CA ALA A 159 0.98 13.22 12.77
C ALA A 159 0.39 12.85 14.15
N THR A 160 -0.59 11.97 14.16
CA THR A 160 -1.17 11.28 15.33
C THR A 160 -0.85 9.79 15.28
N ASP A 161 -1.01 9.09 16.42
CA ASP A 161 -0.78 7.64 16.52
C ASP A 161 0.59 7.19 15.99
N VAL A 162 1.61 8.00 16.26
CA VAL A 162 2.96 7.76 15.75
C VAL A 162 3.58 6.53 16.41
N VAL A 163 3.96 5.54 15.60
CA VAL A 163 4.63 4.31 16.03
C VAL A 163 5.90 4.08 15.20
N ILE A 164 6.89 3.42 15.84
CA ILE A 164 8.09 2.96 15.16
C ILE A 164 7.89 1.50 14.80
N LEU A 165 7.90 1.20 13.50
CA LEU A 165 7.78 -0.17 13.01
C LEU A 165 9.14 -0.87 13.03
N GLU A 166 10.17 -0.15 12.59
CA GLU A 166 11.53 -0.68 12.48
C GLU A 166 12.54 0.40 12.84
N SER A 167 13.63 0.00 13.48
CA SER A 167 14.74 0.91 13.77
C SER A 167 16.05 0.16 13.88
N THR A 168 17.11 0.71 13.28
CA THR A 168 18.46 0.17 13.40
C THR A 168 19.13 0.56 14.72
N HIS A 169 18.62 1.57 15.43
CA HIS A 169 19.18 2.02 16.71
C HIS A 169 18.18 2.87 17.50
N GLU A 170 18.11 2.68 18.82
CA GLU A 170 17.17 3.41 19.71
C GLU A 170 17.29 4.94 19.60
N LEU A 171 18.52 5.45 19.49
CA LEU A 171 18.78 6.86 19.24
C LEU A 171 17.98 7.37 18.03
N PHE A 172 17.99 6.66 16.90
CA PHE A 172 17.23 7.08 15.72
C PHE A 172 15.73 6.99 15.96
N SER A 173 15.23 6.01 16.72
CA SER A 173 13.81 5.92 17.09
C SER A 173 13.35 7.19 17.82
N LYS A 174 14.14 7.67 18.79
CA LYS A 174 13.82 8.89 19.54
C LYS A 174 13.77 10.13 18.65
N TYR A 175 14.70 10.24 17.70
CA TYR A 175 14.73 11.36 16.76
C TYR A 175 13.61 11.27 15.72
N ALA A 176 13.33 10.07 15.21
CA ALA A 176 12.24 9.80 14.29
C ALA A 176 10.87 10.14 14.88
N LEU A 177 10.62 9.80 16.15
CA LEU A 177 9.40 10.19 16.86
C LEU A 177 9.27 11.72 16.98
N ARG A 178 10.36 12.42 17.30
CA ARG A 178 10.35 13.89 17.40
C ARG A 178 10.11 14.53 16.02
N PHE A 179 10.76 13.99 14.99
CA PHE A 179 10.58 14.39 13.60
C PHE A 179 9.12 14.23 13.18
N ALA A 180 8.55 13.03 13.35
CA ALA A 180 7.18 12.72 12.95
C ALA A 180 6.15 13.64 13.62
N LYS A 181 6.29 13.93 14.92
CA LYS A 181 5.42 14.88 15.64
C LYS A 181 5.40 16.30 15.08
N ARG A 182 6.40 16.67 14.29
CA ARG A 182 6.50 17.99 13.65
C ARG A 182 6.01 17.99 12.21
N LEU A 183 5.79 16.81 11.62
CA LEU A 183 5.34 16.73 10.24
C LEU A 183 3.92 17.28 10.10
N SER A 184 3.74 18.04 9.03
CA SER A 184 2.42 18.35 8.48
C SER A 184 2.33 17.70 7.11
N CYS A 185 1.39 16.78 6.94
CA CYS A 185 1.27 15.93 5.77
C CYS A 185 -0.05 16.15 5.04
N THR A 186 0.04 16.22 3.72
CA THR A 186 -1.12 16.17 2.83
C THR A 186 -1.05 14.91 1.96
N PRO A 187 -2.17 14.18 1.75
CA PRO A 187 -3.54 14.49 2.20
C PRO A 187 -3.84 14.18 3.70
N ILE A 188 -4.79 14.90 4.29
CA ILE A 188 -5.23 14.74 5.69
C ILE A 188 -6.11 13.49 5.89
N GLY A 189 -6.11 12.89 7.09
CA GLY A 189 -6.92 11.70 7.39
C GLY A 189 -6.38 10.39 6.80
N HIS A 190 -5.10 10.37 6.41
CA HIS A 190 -4.46 9.19 5.83
C HIS A 190 -3.45 8.57 6.78
N LYS A 191 -3.17 7.29 6.59
CA LYS A 191 -2.09 6.57 7.29
C LYS A 191 -0.82 6.64 6.45
N PHE A 192 0.27 7.08 7.08
CA PHE A 192 1.57 7.31 6.48
C PHE A 192 2.57 6.28 7.00
N ARG A 193 3.42 5.78 6.11
CA ARG A 193 4.59 4.96 6.48
C ARG A 193 5.82 5.54 5.79
N ILE A 194 6.69 6.19 6.56
CA ILE A 194 7.82 6.96 6.04
C ILE A 194 9.15 6.32 6.48
N PRO A 195 10.02 5.92 5.53
CA PRO A 195 11.38 5.52 5.84
C PRO A 195 12.26 6.77 6.03
N LEU A 196 12.84 6.92 7.21
CA LEU A 196 13.81 7.96 7.55
C LEU A 196 15.22 7.37 7.53
N SER A 197 16.09 8.00 6.74
CA SER A 197 17.52 7.66 6.69
C SER A 197 18.33 8.71 7.42
N PHE A 198 19.15 8.26 8.36
CA PHE A 198 20.04 9.10 9.14
C PHE A 198 21.48 8.85 8.71
N SER A 199 22.21 9.92 8.44
CA SER A 199 23.64 9.88 8.15
C SER A 199 24.32 11.09 8.79
N ILE A 200 25.45 10.85 9.44
CA ILE A 200 26.40 11.88 9.83
C ILE A 200 27.47 11.89 8.73
N THR A 201 27.50 12.98 7.97
CA THR A 201 28.51 13.22 6.94
C THR A 201 29.63 14.07 7.50
#